data_AF-A0A4U9I5U2-F1
#
_entry.id   AF-A0A4U9I5U2-F1
#
_cell.length_a   1.000
_cell.length_b   1.000
_cell.length_c   1.000
_cell.angle_alpha   90.00
_cell.angle_beta   90.00
_cell.angle_gamma   90.00
#
_symmetry.space_group_name_H-M   'P 1'
#
loop_
_entity.id
_entity.type
_entity.pdbx_description
1 polymer ?
#
loop_
_entity_poly.entity_id
_entity_poly.type
_entity_poly.pdbx_seq_one_letter_code
_entity_poly.pdbx_strand_id
1 'polypeptide(L)'
;MQETVEEHAAKFAQQYDVVTCMEMLEHVPDPQSVVNACAKLVKPGGQVFFSTINRNGKAWLMAVVGAEYVLRMVPKGTHDVKKFIKPAELLSWVDGTSLKEQHMTGLHYNPLTDKFKLAPGVDVNYMLHTTAKKD
;
A
#
# COMPACT_ATOMS: atom_id res chain seq x y z
N MET A 1 19.82 -12.79 6.02
CA MET A 1 18.84 -13.44 6.92
C MET A 1 17.47 -13.17 6.33
N GLN A 2 16.60 -14.17 6.28
CA GLN A 2 15.20 -14.00 5.92
C GLN A 2 14.41 -13.93 7.23
N GLU A 3 13.85 -12.77 7.55
CA GLU A 3 13.07 -12.50 8.77
C GLU A 3 11.80 -11.69 8.42
N THR A 4 10.80 -11.70 9.30
CA THR A 4 9.60 -10.89 9.07
C THR A 4 9.84 -9.42 9.45
N VAL A 5 8.98 -8.52 8.97
CA VAL A 5 9.07 -7.10 9.30
C VAL A 5 8.81 -6.84 10.78
N GLU A 6 7.96 -7.64 11.42
CA GLU A 6 7.67 -7.57 12.86
C GLU A 6 8.91 -7.93 13.69
N GLU A 7 9.61 -8.99 13.32
CA GLU A 7 10.87 -9.40 13.95
C GLU A 7 11.96 -8.35 13.75
N HIS A 8 12.03 -7.77 12.55
CA HIS A 8 12.96 -6.69 12.24
C HIS A 8 12.65 -5.42 13.07
N ALA A 9 11.38 -5.03 13.15
CA ALA A 9 10.92 -3.89 13.93
C ALA A 9 11.16 -4.05 15.44
N ALA A 10 11.28 -5.28 15.94
CA ALA A 10 11.67 -5.52 17.33
C ALA A 10 13.13 -5.14 17.62
N LYS A 11 14.02 -5.22 16.63
CA LYS A 11 15.47 -4.99 16.77
C LYS A 11 15.90 -3.59 16.33
N PHE A 12 15.21 -3.01 15.34
CA PHE A 12 15.61 -1.78 14.65
C PHE A 12 14.55 -0.67 14.74
N ALA A 13 13.87 -0.56 15.89
CA ALA A 13 12.88 0.48 16.13
C ALA A 13 13.49 1.89 15.94
N GLN A 14 12.75 2.77 15.28
CA GLN A 14 13.10 4.17 15.05
C GLN A 14 14.48 4.38 14.40
N GLN A 15 14.89 3.50 13.49
CA GLN A 15 16.17 3.62 12.79
C GLN A 15 16.06 4.19 11.38
N TYR A 16 14.85 4.24 10.82
CA TYR A 16 14.64 4.62 9.42
C TYR A 16 14.01 6.02 9.32
N ASP A 17 14.56 6.87 8.45
CA ASP A 17 13.95 8.17 8.14
C ASP A 17 12.73 8.01 7.22
N VAL A 18 12.77 7.00 6.35
CA VAL A 18 11.70 6.65 5.41
C VAL A 18 11.50 5.14 5.37
N VAL A 19 10.25 4.70 5.40
CA VAL A 19 9.84 3.30 5.18
C VAL A 19 8.87 3.23 4.01
N THR A 20 9.05 2.29 3.10
CA THR A 20 8.16 2.07 1.95
C THR A 20 7.62 0.65 1.96
N CYS A 21 6.30 0.48 1.98
CA CYS A 21 5.61 -0.80 1.91
C CYS A 21 4.69 -0.81 0.67
N MET A 22 5.26 -1.19 -0.48
CA MET A 22 4.61 -1.05 -1.79
C MET A 22 4.10 -2.40 -2.31
N GLU A 23 2.83 -2.49 -2.70
CA GLU A 23 2.19 -3.65 -3.35
C GLU A 23 2.45 -4.98 -2.61
N MET A 24 2.33 -4.95 -1.28
CA MET A 24 2.74 -6.05 -0.41
C MET A 24 1.68 -6.44 0.63
N LEU A 25 0.91 -5.47 1.11
CA LEU A 25 -0.04 -5.68 2.22
C LEU A 25 -1.13 -6.71 1.90
N GLU A 26 -1.56 -6.81 0.65
CA GLU A 26 -2.54 -7.81 0.19
C GLU A 26 -2.01 -9.26 0.17
N HIS A 27 -0.69 -9.44 0.35
CA HIS A 27 -0.03 -10.74 0.29
C HIS A 27 0.33 -11.30 1.67
N VAL A 28 0.11 -10.54 2.74
CA VAL A 28 0.40 -10.96 4.12
C VAL A 28 -0.85 -11.47 4.83
N PRO A 29 -0.71 -12.39 5.81
CA PRO A 29 -1.84 -12.90 6.57
C PRO A 29 -2.45 -11.85 7.50
N ASP A 30 -1.65 -10.93 8.05
CA ASP A 30 -2.08 -9.83 8.92
C ASP A 30 -1.49 -8.50 8.41
N PRO A 31 -2.23 -7.74 7.59
CA PRO A 31 -1.75 -6.45 7.10
C PRO A 31 -1.57 -5.40 8.20
N GLN A 32 -2.35 -5.48 9.28
CA GLN A 32 -2.30 -4.51 10.37
C GLN A 32 -1.00 -4.67 11.17
N SER A 33 -0.50 -5.91 11.37
CA SER A 33 0.80 -6.13 12.02
C SER A 33 1.95 -5.46 11.25
N VAL A 34 1.91 -5.52 9.92
CA VAL A 34 2.90 -4.88 9.04
C VAL A 34 2.84 -3.35 9.17
N VAL A 35 1.65 -2.75 9.18
CA VAL A 35 1.48 -1.30 9.39
C VAL A 35 2.08 -0.87 10.74
N ASN A 36 1.82 -1.63 11.80
CA ASN A 36 2.38 -1.38 13.13
C ASN A 36 3.91 -1.50 13.13
N ALA A 37 4.46 -2.49 12.43
CA ALA A 37 5.90 -2.68 12.31
C ALA A 37 6.56 -1.52 11.56
N CYS A 38 5.96 -1.05 10.46
CA CYS A 38 6.45 0.13 9.73
C CYS A 38 6.43 1.39 10.61
N ALA A 39 5.36 1.60 11.38
CA ALA A 39 5.25 2.71 12.33
C ALA A 39 6.32 2.64 13.45
N LYS A 40 6.72 1.43 13.86
CA LYS A 40 7.77 1.21 14.86
C LYS A 40 9.18 1.42 14.28
N LEU A 41 9.40 1.09 13.01
CA LEU A 41 10.69 1.20 12.32
C LEU A 41 11.08 2.65 12.04
N VAL A 42 10.09 3.50 11.74
CA VAL A 42 10.33 4.89 11.36
C VAL A 42 10.68 5.76 12.57
N LYS A 43 11.62 6.69 12.39
CA LYS A 43 11.98 7.72 13.39
C LYS A 43 10.80 8.66 13.66
N PRO A 44 10.74 9.31 14.84
CA PRO A 44 9.85 10.46 15.06
C PRO A 44 10.04 11.52 13.97
N GLY A 45 8.94 11.97 13.37
CA GLY A 45 8.97 12.88 12.22
C GLY A 45 9.38 12.27 10.88
N GLY A 46 9.71 10.98 10.82
CA GLY A 46 9.99 10.26 9.58
C GLY A 46 8.72 9.93 8.80
N GLN A 47 8.90 9.37 7.60
CA GLN A 47 7.82 9.15 6.64
C GLN A 47 7.59 7.66 6.38
N VAL A 48 6.32 7.27 6.25
CA VAL A 48 5.96 5.92 5.81
C VAL A 48 5.01 6.01 4.63
N PHE A 49 5.35 5.27 3.58
CA PHE A 49 4.55 5.16 2.37
C PHE A 49 3.98 3.76 2.24
N PHE A 50 2.71 3.69 1.87
CA PHE A 50 2.03 2.43 1.55
C PHE A 50 1.46 2.50 0.13
N SER A 51 1.45 1.39 -0.60
CA SER A 51 0.67 1.26 -1.83
C SER A 51 0.03 -0.11 -1.92
N THR A 52 -1.18 -0.14 -2.46
CA THR A 52 -1.93 -1.39 -2.68
C THR A 52 -3.11 -1.15 -3.63
N ILE A 53 -3.75 -2.24 -4.04
CA ILE A 53 -4.93 -2.23 -4.90
C ILE A 53 -6.19 -2.05 -4.04
N ASN A 54 -7.09 -1.17 -4.46
CA ASN A 54 -8.36 -0.91 -3.78
C ASN A 54 -9.35 -2.07 -4.00
N ARG A 55 -10.01 -2.53 -2.95
CA ARG A 55 -11.07 -3.55 -3.05
C ARG A 55 -12.38 -2.94 -3.54
N ASN A 56 -12.58 -2.89 -4.85
CA ASN A 56 -13.89 -2.63 -5.46
C ASN A 56 -14.04 -3.28 -6.86
N GLY A 57 -15.27 -3.28 -7.38
CA GLY A 57 -15.58 -3.91 -8.67
C GLY A 57 -14.89 -3.25 -9.87
N LYS A 58 -14.55 -1.96 -9.79
CA LYS A 58 -13.83 -1.22 -10.84
C LYS A 58 -12.35 -1.58 -10.86
N ALA A 59 -11.73 -1.70 -9.68
CA ALA A 59 -10.38 -2.19 -9.51
C ALA A 59 -10.25 -3.63 -10.03
N TRP A 60 -11.21 -4.49 -9.69
CA TRP A 60 -11.29 -5.83 -10.25
C TRP A 60 -11.37 -5.81 -11.78
N LEU A 61 -12.29 -5.03 -12.34
CA LEU A 61 -12.46 -4.95 -13.80
C LEU A 61 -11.18 -4.45 -14.49
N MET A 62 -10.54 -3.40 -13.98
CA MET A 62 -9.35 -2.83 -14.63
C MET A 62 -8.07 -3.66 -14.38
N ALA A 63 -7.85 -4.16 -13.17
CA ALA A 63 -6.67 -4.96 -12.85
C ALA A 63 -6.77 -6.37 -13.44
N VAL A 64 -7.92 -7.05 -13.28
CA VAL A 64 -8.09 -8.42 -13.77
C VAL A 64 -8.41 -8.41 -15.26
N VAL A 65 -9.51 -7.80 -15.68
CA VAL A 65 -9.93 -7.88 -17.10
C VAL A 65 -8.99 -7.06 -17.99
N GLY A 66 -8.59 -5.86 -17.56
CA GLY A 66 -7.63 -5.04 -18.31
C GLY A 66 -6.26 -5.70 -18.45
N ALA A 67 -5.58 -6.00 -17.34
CA ALA A 67 -4.19 -6.46 -17.38
C ALA A 67 -4.05 -7.96 -17.75
N GLU A 68 -4.93 -8.84 -17.26
CA GLU A 68 -4.81 -10.29 -17.52
C GLU A 68 -5.49 -10.72 -18.83
N TYR A 69 -6.66 -10.18 -19.16
CA TYR A 69 -7.47 -10.67 -20.29
C TYR A 69 -7.32 -9.83 -21.57
N VAL A 70 -7.25 -8.51 -21.47
CA VAL A 70 -7.17 -7.61 -22.63
C VAL A 70 -5.71 -7.34 -23.03
N LEU A 71 -4.90 -6.85 -22.11
CA LEU A 71 -3.51 -6.47 -22.36
C LEU A 71 -2.52 -7.65 -22.24
N ARG A 72 -2.94 -8.77 -21.61
CA ARG A 72 -2.12 -9.98 -21.36
C ARG A 72 -0.74 -9.69 -20.73
N MET A 73 -0.68 -8.68 -19.87
CA MET A 73 0.56 -8.28 -19.20
C MET A 73 0.96 -9.23 -18.06
N VAL A 74 0.00 -9.97 -17.52
CA VAL A 74 0.18 -10.91 -16.40
C VAL A 74 -0.64 -12.20 -16.61
N PRO A 75 -0.22 -13.33 -16.02
CA PRO A 75 -0.96 -14.58 -16.09
C PRO A 75 -2.39 -14.46 -15.55
N LYS A 76 -3.28 -15.34 -16.02
CA LYS A 76 -4.65 -15.38 -15.52
C LYS A 76 -4.70 -15.88 -14.08
N GLY A 77 -5.51 -15.23 -13.25
CA GLY A 77 -5.71 -15.60 -11.85
C GLY A 77 -4.58 -15.11 -10.94
N THR A 78 -3.79 -14.13 -11.36
CA THR A 78 -2.74 -13.54 -10.53
C THR A 78 -3.32 -12.69 -9.40
N HIS A 79 -4.51 -12.09 -9.58
CA HIS A 79 -5.11 -11.23 -8.57
C HIS A 79 -6.25 -11.90 -7.78
N ASP A 80 -6.05 -12.10 -6.47
CA ASP A 80 -7.12 -12.46 -5.53
C ASP A 80 -7.78 -11.19 -4.96
N VAL A 81 -8.86 -10.79 -5.60
CA VAL A 81 -9.68 -9.61 -5.30
C VAL A 81 -10.13 -9.53 -3.85
N LYS A 82 -10.27 -10.66 -3.16
CA LYS A 82 -10.72 -10.68 -1.76
C LYS A 82 -9.65 -10.13 -0.82
N LYS A 83 -8.39 -10.10 -1.26
CA LYS A 83 -7.25 -9.66 -0.46
C LYS A 83 -6.88 -8.19 -0.64
N PHE A 84 -7.42 -7.52 -1.65
CA PHE A 84 -7.22 -6.07 -1.87
C PHE A 84 -7.63 -5.28 -0.64
N ILE A 85 -7.02 -4.14 -0.34
CA ILE A 85 -7.32 -3.41 0.91
C ILE A 85 -8.02 -2.11 0.55
N LYS A 86 -9.16 -1.81 1.17
CA LYS A 86 -9.82 -0.53 0.95
C LYS A 86 -9.00 0.60 1.58
N PRO A 87 -8.95 1.79 0.96
CA PRO A 87 -8.32 2.96 1.56
C PRO A 87 -8.73 3.22 3.01
N ALA A 88 -10.03 3.10 3.31
CA ALA A 88 -10.55 3.31 4.66
C ALA A 88 -10.08 2.25 5.67
N GLU A 89 -9.85 1.00 5.22
CA GLU A 89 -9.30 -0.06 6.09
C GLU A 89 -7.85 0.27 6.45
N LEU A 90 -7.03 0.65 5.45
CA LEU A 90 -5.65 1.05 5.69
C LEU A 90 -5.54 2.28 6.60
N LEU A 91 -6.37 3.30 6.36
CA LEU A 91 -6.41 4.50 7.21
C LEU A 91 -6.78 4.14 8.66
N SER A 92 -7.77 3.27 8.86
CA SER A 92 -8.15 2.82 10.19
C SER A 92 -7.00 2.10 10.92
N TRP A 93 -6.14 1.37 10.21
CA TRP A 93 -4.94 0.76 10.82
C TRP A 93 -3.89 1.81 11.16
N VAL A 94 -3.65 2.76 10.24
CA VAL A 94 -2.73 3.89 10.44
C VAL A 94 -3.12 4.72 11.66
N ASP A 95 -4.42 5.00 11.84
CA ASP A 95 -4.95 5.76 12.98
C ASP A 95 -4.66 5.10 14.33
N GLY A 96 -4.48 3.77 14.35
CA GLY A 96 -4.05 3.01 15.53
C GLY A 96 -2.57 3.15 15.88
N THR A 97 -1.80 3.94 15.14
CA THR A 97 -0.34 4.06 15.29
C THR A 97 0.13 5.48 15.65
N SER A 98 1.45 5.68 15.69
CA SER A 98 2.09 6.99 15.80
C SER A 98 2.06 7.79 14.49
N LEU A 99 1.64 7.19 13.38
CA LEU A 99 1.58 7.81 12.07
C LEU A 99 0.36 8.74 11.95
N LYS A 100 0.47 9.73 11.07
CA LYS A 100 -0.65 10.58 10.62
C LYS A 100 -0.68 10.57 9.11
N GLU A 101 -1.87 10.38 8.54
CA GLU A 101 -2.08 10.56 7.11
C GLU A 101 -1.74 12.00 6.70
N GLN A 102 -1.11 12.14 5.53
CA GLN A 102 -0.73 13.42 4.95
C GLN A 102 -1.32 13.60 3.55
N HIS A 103 -1.34 12.52 2.76
CA HIS A 103 -1.87 12.55 1.41
C HIS A 103 -2.17 11.14 0.89
N MET A 104 -3.18 11.02 0.04
CA MET A 104 -3.47 9.81 -0.71
C MET A 104 -3.77 10.12 -2.18
N THR A 105 -3.22 9.32 -3.10
CA THR A 105 -3.42 9.49 -4.55
C THR A 105 -3.57 8.14 -5.23
N GLY A 106 -4.27 8.11 -6.38
CA GLY A 106 -4.30 6.95 -7.26
C GLY A 106 -3.17 6.96 -8.28
N LEU A 107 -2.86 5.79 -8.84
CA LEU A 107 -2.00 5.59 -10.00
C LEU A 107 -2.88 5.20 -11.19
N HIS A 108 -2.99 6.11 -12.16
CA HIS A 108 -3.87 5.99 -13.31
C HIS A 108 -3.06 5.67 -14.57
N TYR A 109 -3.50 4.66 -15.31
CA TYR A 109 -2.97 4.32 -16.62
C TYR A 109 -3.75 5.02 -17.73
N ASN A 110 -3.04 5.70 -18.63
CA ASN A 110 -3.62 6.26 -19.84
C ASN A 110 -3.22 5.38 -21.06
N PRO A 111 -4.15 4.59 -21.64
CA PRO A 111 -3.85 3.68 -22.75
C PRO A 111 -3.55 4.41 -24.06
N LEU A 112 -4.01 5.65 -24.24
CA LEU A 112 -3.73 6.43 -25.46
C LEU A 112 -2.28 6.92 -25.50
N THR A 113 -1.71 7.19 -24.33
CA THR A 113 -0.33 7.68 -24.22
C THR A 113 0.65 6.65 -23.69
N ASP A 114 0.16 5.46 -23.34
CA ASP A 114 0.87 4.37 -22.67
C ASP A 114 1.68 4.85 -21.46
N LYS A 115 1.05 5.66 -20.59
CA LYS A 115 1.73 6.28 -19.44
C LYS A 115 0.91 6.15 -18.18
N PHE A 116 1.61 5.86 -17.08
CA PHE A 116 1.07 5.95 -15.73
C PHE A 116 1.29 7.35 -15.16
N LYS A 117 0.31 7.85 -14.40
CA LYS A 117 0.40 9.12 -13.68
C LYS A 117 -0.25 9.01 -12.31
N LEU A 118 0.31 9.72 -11.35
CA LEU A 118 -0.36 9.99 -10.08
C LEU A 118 -1.45 11.03 -10.33
N ALA A 119 -2.68 10.74 -9.92
CA ALA A 119 -3.80 11.66 -10.04
C ALA A 119 -4.84 11.41 -8.93
N PRO A 120 -5.74 12.38 -8.67
CA PRO A 120 -6.86 12.18 -7.76
C PRO A 120 -7.76 11.02 -8.23
N GLY A 121 -8.24 10.23 -7.27
CA GLY A 121 -9.13 9.10 -7.52
C GLY A 121 -8.49 7.78 -7.11
N VAL A 122 -8.80 7.31 -5.91
CA VAL A 122 -8.26 6.07 -5.34
C VAL A 122 -9.09 4.84 -5.72
N ASP A 123 -9.78 4.88 -6.86
CA ASP A 123 -10.78 3.89 -7.25
C ASP A 123 -10.21 2.53 -7.63
N VAL A 124 -8.90 2.41 -7.90
CA VAL A 124 -8.31 1.18 -8.46
C VAL A 124 -7.14 0.73 -7.63
N ASN A 125 -6.22 1.64 -7.39
CA ASN A 125 -5.09 1.48 -6.51
C ASN A 125 -4.87 2.83 -5.81
N TYR A 126 -3.99 2.83 -4.83
CA TYR A 126 -3.64 4.06 -4.14
C TYR A 126 -2.26 3.97 -3.52
N MET A 127 -1.67 5.15 -3.36
CA MET A 127 -0.47 5.39 -2.61
C MET A 127 -0.81 6.34 -1.47
N LEU A 128 -0.47 5.94 -0.26
CA LEU A 128 -0.70 6.68 0.97
C LEU A 128 0.64 7.16 1.52
N HIS A 129 0.74 8.46 1.77
CA HIS A 129 1.84 9.08 2.50
C HIS A 129 1.41 9.39 3.93
N THR A 130 2.24 8.99 4.88
CA THR A 130 2.06 9.26 6.31
C THR A 130 3.35 9.80 6.93
N THR A 131 3.21 10.55 8.02
CA THR A 131 4.33 11.02 8.84
C THR A 131 4.18 10.56 10.27
N ALA A 132 5.27 10.10 10.89
CA ALA A 132 5.31 9.81 12.32
C ALA A 132 5.22 11.12 13.11
N LYS A 133 4.41 11.13 14.17
CA LYS A 133 4.35 12.26 15.12
C LYS A 133 5.77 12.58 15.64
N LYS A 134 6.09 13.86 15.68
CA LYS A 134 7.25 14.39 16.42
C LYS A 134 6.72 14.62 17.83
N ASP A 135 7.15 13.80 18.78
CA ASP A 135 6.89 14.10 20.20
C ASP A 135 7.58 15.40 20.60
#